data_AF-A0A553JDU8-F1
#
_entry.id   AF-A0A553JDU8-F1
#
_cell.length_a   1.000
_cell.length_b   1.000
_cell.length_c   1.000
_cell.angle_alpha   90.00
_cell.angle_beta   90.00
_cell.angle_gamma   90.00
#
_symmetry.space_group_name_H-M   'P 1'
#
loop_
_entity.id
_entity.type
_entity.pdbx_description
1 polymer ?
#
loop_
_entity_poly.entity_id
_entity_poly.type
_entity_poly.pdbx_seq_one_letter_code
_entity_poly.pdbx_strand_id
1 'polypeptide(L)'
;MRELYVRTPVSQAEQRQIDEEMSLLGIKASNDSEPPIEFWDEHQVAITWWLQVQDLMRYSYGPGIAVCEGLDVLAVKADSELSGTEYGKQDYQKLRLIAHTVTTIFNDKAG
;
A
#
# COMPACT_ATOMS: atom_id res chain seq x y z
N MET A 1 -14.77 -8.56 14.54
CA MET A 1 -15.29 -7.85 13.36
C MET A 1 -15.46 -6.37 13.69
N ARG A 2 -14.54 -5.51 13.24
CA ARG A 2 -14.70 -4.06 13.23
C ARG A 2 -14.42 -3.60 11.80
N GLU A 3 -15.43 -3.01 11.19
CA GLU A 3 -15.37 -2.37 9.88
C GLU A 3 -14.35 -1.22 9.93
N LEU A 4 -13.16 -1.46 9.38
CA LEU A 4 -12.07 -0.49 9.28
C LEU A 4 -12.24 0.33 8.00
N TYR A 5 -13.31 1.13 7.93
CA TYR A 5 -13.42 2.34 7.09
C TYR A 5 -14.72 3.02 7.49
N VAL A 6 -14.70 3.81 8.56
CA VAL A 6 -15.75 4.82 8.73
C VAL A 6 -15.48 5.85 7.64
N ARG A 7 -16.13 5.68 6.47
CA ARG A 7 -16.25 6.74 5.48
C ARG A 7 -16.74 7.96 6.24
N THR A 8 -15.92 9.01 6.32
CA THR A 8 -16.41 10.32 6.76
C THR A 8 -17.66 10.60 5.93
N PRO A 9 -18.83 10.86 6.53
CA PRO A 9 -20.04 11.09 5.76
C PRO A 9 -19.83 12.33 4.91
N VAL A 10 -19.59 12.12 3.62
CA VAL A 10 -19.47 13.16 2.60
C VAL A 10 -20.80 13.91 2.59
N SER A 11 -20.76 15.23 2.72
CA SER A 11 -21.98 16.04 2.66
C SER A 11 -22.64 15.87 1.28
N GLN A 12 -23.96 16.07 1.21
CA GLN A 12 -24.65 15.96 -0.09
C GLN A 12 -24.13 16.95 -1.14
N ALA A 13 -23.52 18.07 -0.71
CA ALA A 13 -22.90 19.03 -1.60
C ALA A 13 -21.57 18.50 -2.19
N GLU A 14 -20.72 17.94 -1.34
CA GLU A 14 -19.45 17.33 -1.76
C GLU A 14 -19.68 16.11 -2.66
N GLN A 15 -20.70 15.30 -2.37
CA GLN A 15 -21.04 14.14 -3.21
C GLN A 15 -21.43 14.57 -4.63
N ARG A 16 -22.21 15.66 -4.78
CA ARG A 16 -22.56 16.21 -6.09
C ARG A 16 -21.35 16.74 -6.85
N GLN A 17 -20.44 17.40 -6.14
CA GLN A 17 -19.21 17.92 -6.75
C GLN A 17 -18.33 16.78 -7.27
N ILE A 18 -18.18 15.71 -6.48
CA ILE A 18 -17.47 14.50 -6.89
C ILE A 18 -18.14 13.86 -8.11
N ASP A 19 -19.47 13.77 -8.13
CA ASP A 19 -20.21 13.20 -9.25
C ASP A 19 -20.05 14.04 -10.55
N GLU A 20 -20.02 15.38 -10.44
CA GLU A 20 -19.73 16.29 -11.56
C GLU A 20 -18.30 16.12 -12.08
N GLU A 21 -17.31 16.05 -11.19
CA GLU A 21 -15.90 15.83 -11.54
C GLU A 21 -15.70 14.47 -12.23
N MET A 22 -16.31 13.40 -11.71
CA MET A 22 -16.27 12.07 -12.31
C MET A 22 -16.88 12.04 -13.72
N SER A 23 -18.00 12.76 -13.91
CA SER A 23 -18.68 12.90 -15.20
C SER A 23 -17.79 13.62 -16.23
N LEU A 24 -17.15 14.72 -15.83
CA LEU A 24 -16.21 15.47 -16.66
C LEU A 24 -14.99 14.64 -17.09
N LEU A 25 -14.52 13.76 -16.22
CA LEU A 25 -13.37 12.87 -16.49
C LEU A 25 -13.74 11.63 -17.31
N GLY A 26 -15.03 11.42 -17.62
CA GLY A 26 -15.50 10.26 -18.37
C GLY A 26 -15.35 8.93 -17.61
N ILE A 27 -15.15 8.99 -16.29
CA ILE A 27 -14.99 7.82 -15.43
C ILE A 27 -16.37 7.24 -15.16
N LYS A 28 -16.69 6.14 -15.83
CA LYS A 28 -17.86 5.34 -15.47
C LYS A 28 -17.55 4.64 -14.16
N ALA A 29 -18.37 4.87 -13.13
CA ALA A 29 -18.30 4.09 -11.90
C ALA A 29 -18.45 2.61 -12.26
N SER A 30 -17.36 1.85 -12.16
CA SER A 30 -17.40 0.40 -12.27
C SER A 30 -18.12 -0.12 -11.03
N ASN A 31 -19.35 -0.62 -11.21
CA ASN A 31 -20.12 -1.29 -10.16
C ASN A 31 -19.61 -2.72 -9.87
N ASP A 32 -18.56 -3.15 -10.54
CA ASP A 32 -17.91 -4.42 -10.26
C ASP A 32 -17.14 -4.28 -8.94
N SER A 33 -17.85 -4.52 -7.84
CA SER A 33 -17.23 -4.80 -6.56
C SER A 33 -16.41 -6.07 -6.74
N GLU A 34 -15.11 -5.91 -7.00
CA GLU A 34 -14.18 -7.02 -6.88
C GLU A 34 -14.41 -7.71 -5.53
N PRO A 35 -14.45 -9.06 -5.49
CA PRO A 35 -14.65 -9.76 -4.23
C PRO A 35 -13.53 -9.36 -3.26
N PRO A 36 -13.86 -8.99 -2.01
CA PRO A 36 -12.85 -8.62 -1.04
C PRO A 36 -11.88 -9.80 -0.87
N ILE A 37 -10.59 -9.50 -0.95
CA ILE A 37 -9.54 -10.49 -0.69
C ILE A 37 -9.54 -10.76 0.82
N GLU A 38 -9.87 -11.99 1.20
CA GLU A 38 -9.82 -12.41 2.60
C GLU A 38 -8.38 -12.70 3.02
N PHE A 39 -7.98 -12.14 4.17
CA PHE A 39 -6.68 -12.38 4.78
C PHE A 39 -6.86 -13.03 6.15
N TRP A 40 -5.88 -13.83 6.57
CA TRP A 40 -5.82 -14.26 7.96
C TRP A 40 -5.52 -13.07 8.88
N ASP A 41 -6.25 -12.98 9.99
CA ASP A 41 -6.15 -11.89 10.98
C ASP A 41 -4.69 -11.66 11.44
N GLU A 42 -3.91 -12.74 11.57
CA GLU A 42 -2.51 -12.67 11.99
C GLU A 42 -1.59 -11.96 10.98
N HIS A 43 -1.95 -11.90 9.71
CA HIS A 43 -1.15 -11.27 8.66
C HIS A 43 -1.66 -9.88 8.29
N GLN A 44 -2.86 -9.52 8.71
CA GLN A 44 -3.52 -8.28 8.32
C GLN A 44 -2.65 -7.05 8.60
N VAL A 45 -2.07 -6.96 9.80
CA VAL A 45 -1.23 -5.81 10.19
C VAL A 45 -0.03 -5.64 9.25
N ALA A 46 0.69 -6.73 8.97
CA ALA A 46 1.88 -6.68 8.11
C ALA A 46 1.54 -6.37 6.65
N ILE A 47 0.39 -6.86 6.15
CA ILE A 47 -0.08 -6.59 4.78
C ILE A 47 -0.53 -5.14 4.66
N THR A 48 -1.34 -4.65 5.61
CA THR A 48 -1.74 -3.24 5.64
C THR A 48 -0.52 -2.33 5.72
N TRP A 49 0.45 -2.67 6.57
CA TRP A 49 1.68 -1.91 6.68
C TRP A 49 2.48 -1.91 5.36
N TRP A 50 2.62 -3.07 4.72
CA TRP A 50 3.26 -3.17 3.41
C TRP A 50 2.62 -2.23 2.37
N LEU A 51 1.29 -2.19 2.29
CA LEU A 51 0.57 -1.32 1.36
C LEU A 51 0.82 0.18 1.62
N GLN A 52 1.18 0.55 2.86
CA GLN A 52 1.50 1.92 3.25
C GLN A 52 2.95 2.30 2.90
N VAL A 53 3.90 1.36 2.92
CA VAL A 53 5.35 1.65 2.82
C VAL A 53 6.01 1.11 1.55
N GLN A 54 5.23 0.55 0.62
CA GLN A 54 5.74 -0.05 -0.62
C GLN A 54 6.51 0.93 -1.52
N ASP A 55 6.27 2.23 -1.38
CA ASP A 55 6.97 3.31 -2.07
C ASP A 55 8.37 3.59 -1.49
N LEU A 56 8.66 3.11 -0.28
CA LEU A 56 9.96 3.24 0.39
C LEU A 56 10.99 2.18 -0.07
N MET A 57 10.74 1.54 -1.20
CA MET A 57 11.70 0.62 -1.83
C MET A 57 12.84 1.40 -2.47
N ARG A 58 14.08 0.91 -2.28
CA ARG A 58 15.28 1.54 -2.83
C ARG A 58 15.67 0.93 -4.15
N TYR A 59 16.12 1.80 -5.05
CA TYR A 59 16.59 1.42 -6.37
C TYR A 59 17.94 2.05 -6.64
N SER A 60 18.85 1.27 -7.20
CA SER A 60 20.08 1.77 -7.82
C SER A 60 19.88 1.82 -9.33
N TYR A 61 20.37 2.90 -9.95
CA TYR A 61 20.19 3.16 -11.37
C TYR A 61 21.54 3.04 -12.09
N GLY A 62 21.60 2.16 -13.09
CA GLY A 62 22.72 2.00 -14.01
C GLY A 62 22.32 2.31 -15.47
N PRO A 63 23.21 2.11 -16.45
CA PRO A 63 22.93 2.35 -17.86
C PRO A 63 21.77 1.48 -18.36
N GLY A 64 20.55 2.04 -18.33
CA GLY A 64 19.33 1.38 -18.81
C GLY A 64 18.73 0.33 -17.87
N ILE A 65 19.23 0.16 -16.64
CA ILE A 65 18.77 -0.85 -15.68
C ILE A 65 18.51 -0.19 -14.32
N ALA A 66 17.37 -0.52 -13.70
CA ALA A 66 17.09 -0.22 -12.31
C ALA A 66 17.14 -1.53 -11.51
N VAL A 67 17.99 -1.59 -10.49
CA VAL A 67 18.10 -2.75 -9.59
C VAL A 67 17.46 -2.40 -8.25
N CYS A 68 16.49 -3.20 -7.83
CA CYS A 68 15.85 -3.05 -6.53
C CYS A 68 16.79 -3.56 -5.43
N GLU A 69 17.11 -2.71 -4.46
CA GLU A 69 17.96 -3.04 -3.30
C GLU A 69 17.13 -3.46 -2.07
N GLY A 70 15.82 -3.45 -2.21
CA GLY A 70 14.88 -3.74 -1.13
C GLY A 70 14.42 -2.52 -0.34
N LEU A 71 13.62 -2.80 0.70
CA LEU A 71 12.92 -1.80 1.49
C LEU A 71 13.88 -0.99 2.37
N ASP A 72 13.73 0.34 2.37
CA ASP A 72 14.47 1.20 3.29
C ASP A 72 13.91 1.10 4.71
N VAL A 73 14.55 0.28 5.53
CA VAL A 73 14.14 0.07 6.92
C VAL A 73 14.22 1.35 7.76
N LEU A 74 15.13 2.27 7.44
CA LEU A 74 15.26 3.52 8.19
C LEU A 74 14.12 4.48 7.83
N ALA A 75 13.77 4.59 6.56
CA ALA A 75 12.62 5.37 6.13
C ALA A 75 11.31 4.80 6.69
N VAL A 76 11.14 3.48 6.66
CA VAL A 76 9.98 2.79 7.26
C VAL A 76 9.88 3.06 8.76
N LYS A 77 11.01 3.07 9.47
CA LYS A 77 11.03 3.41 10.89
C LYS A 77 10.58 4.86 11.11
N ALA A 78 11.14 5.80 10.35
CA ALA A 78 10.76 7.21 10.45
C ALA A 78 9.27 7.42 10.15
N ASP A 79 8.73 6.74 9.14
CA ASP A 79 7.30 6.77 8.82
C ASP A 79 6.43 6.22 9.96
N SER A 80 6.84 5.09 10.58
CA SER A 80 6.12 4.53 11.73
C SER A 80 6.11 5.48 12.94
N GLU A 81 7.22 6.20 13.19
CA GLU A 81 7.33 7.18 14.27
C GLU A 81 6.45 8.42 14.01
N LEU A 82 6.41 8.90 12.76
CA LEU A 82 5.64 10.08 12.37
C LEU A 82 4.13 9.80 12.27
N SER A 83 3.74 8.61 11.84
CA SER A 83 2.34 8.18 11.77
C SER A 83 1.76 7.80 13.14
N GLY A 84 2.61 7.63 14.16
CA GLY A 84 2.20 7.20 15.50
C GLY A 84 1.73 5.75 15.54
N THR A 85 2.10 4.94 14.56
CA THR A 85 1.68 3.54 14.48
C THR A 85 2.75 2.64 15.09
N GLU A 86 2.38 1.90 16.13
CA GLU A 86 3.27 0.91 16.74
C GLU A 86 3.12 -0.45 16.07
N TYR A 87 4.22 -0.96 15.51
CA TYR A 87 4.28 -2.29 14.90
C TYR A 87 5.10 -3.25 15.75
N GLY A 88 4.64 -4.51 15.84
CA GLY A 88 5.34 -5.55 16.58
C GLY A 88 6.55 -6.11 15.84
N LYS A 89 7.45 -6.78 16.58
CA LYS A 89 8.61 -7.48 15.99
C LYS A 89 8.20 -8.53 14.94
N GLN A 90 7.09 -9.24 15.19
CA GLN A 90 6.59 -10.26 14.27
C GLN A 90 6.06 -9.64 12.98
N ASP A 91 5.39 -8.48 13.06
CA ASP A 91 4.88 -7.76 11.89
C ASP A 91 6.04 -7.24 11.04
N TYR A 92 7.10 -6.74 11.68
CA TYR A 92 8.33 -6.36 10.99
C TYR A 92 8.99 -7.53 10.25
N GLN A 93 9.02 -8.72 10.86
CA GLN A 93 9.55 -9.92 10.18
C GLN A 93 8.72 -10.30 8.96
N LYS A 94 7.40 -10.22 9.06
CA LYS A 94 6.47 -10.46 7.94
C LYS A 94 6.65 -9.41 6.84
N LEU A 95 6.73 -8.13 7.19
CA LEU A 95 7.01 -7.04 6.25
C LEU A 95 8.33 -7.28 5.49
N ARG A 96 9.38 -7.68 6.21
CA ARG A 96 10.68 -8.00 5.62
C ARG A 96 10.62 -9.15 4.62
N LEU A 97 9.80 -10.16 4.89
CA LEU A 97 9.60 -11.29 3.98
C LEU A 97 8.91 -10.83 2.69
N ILE A 98 7.87 -10.00 2.81
CA ILE A 98 7.16 -9.42 1.65
C ILE A 98 8.14 -8.60 0.81
N ALA A 99 8.84 -7.65 1.43
CA ALA A 99 9.81 -6.78 0.76
C ALA A 99 10.88 -7.58 0.02
N HIS A 100 11.47 -8.60 0.67
CA HIS A 100 12.47 -9.46 0.04
C HIS A 100 11.92 -10.19 -1.18
N THR A 101 10.71 -10.72 -1.08
CA THR A 101 10.05 -11.44 -2.19
C THR A 101 9.81 -10.51 -3.37
N VAL A 102 9.32 -9.30 -3.11
CA VAL A 102 9.09 -8.28 -4.14
C VAL A 102 10.40 -7.83 -4.79
N THR A 103 11.47 -7.64 -4.03
CA THR A 103 12.80 -7.35 -4.56
C THR A 103 13.28 -8.41 -5.54
N THR A 104 13.13 -9.68 -5.18
CA THR A 104 13.48 -10.80 -6.07
C THR A 104 12.63 -10.75 -7.35
N ILE A 105 11.31 -10.56 -7.25
CA ILE A 105 10.43 -10.48 -8.41
C ILE A 105 10.80 -9.31 -9.35
N PHE A 106 11.13 -8.14 -8.81
CA PHE A 106 11.52 -6.98 -9.61
C PHE A 106 12.85 -7.19 -10.33
N ASN A 107 13.81 -7.82 -9.65
CA ASN A 107 15.13 -8.07 -10.23
C ASN A 107 15.12 -9.26 -11.20
N ASP A 108 14.34 -10.30 -10.95
CA ASP A 108 14.22 -11.47 -11.83
C ASP A 108 13.56 -11.10 -13.18
N LYS A 109 12.71 -10.08 -13.21
CA LYS A 109 12.15 -9.53 -14.47
C LYS A 109 13.10 -8.60 -15.22
N ALA A 110 14.22 -8.18 -14.60
CA ALA A 110 15.19 -7.26 -15.19
C ALA A 110 16.35 -7.97 -15.91
N GLY A 111 16.43 -9.32 -15.84
CA GLY A 111 17.37 -10.17 -16.57
C GLY A 111 16.71 -10.92 -17.72
#